data_AF-A0AAU1FWW5-F1
#
_entry.id   AF-A0AAU1FWW5-F1
#
_cell.length_a   1.000
_cell.length_b   1.000
_cell.length_c   1.000
_cell.angle_alpha   90.00
_cell.angle_beta   90.00
_cell.angle_gamma   90.00
#
_symmetry.space_group_name_H-M   'P 1'
#
loop_
_entity.id
_entity.type
_entity.pdbx_description
1 polymer ?
#
loop_
_entity_poly.entity_id
_entity_poly.type
_entity_poly.pdbx_seq_one_letter_code
_entity_poly.pdbx_strand_id
1 'polypeptide(L)'
;MTQRPLPFGRFVADAQARGALVVQPRMGFSDPALMRAGLLATKTAADPVVGTVTIDSYTRVSDEPSAVRALNNGVPLNGFPITSYSPHTSRWILDGVRDAGFPVQIRHGSARPQGIVAALALLGLDATEGGPVSYCLPYGRTPLLDSVRNWQESCDFLAGLRAMGTEPHLETFGGCMLGQLCPPGLLVAISALEALFFHRAGLRSISLSYAQQTNAAQDREAVHALRRLAGELLPDTDWHIVLYTYMGLYPRTRRGSLDLLERSAELAVETGAARLIVKTTAESHRIPTIAENVEALRVASSAAARHRARLTPRPEHTDLAQHTDFADNPVYAEARALVDAVLNLDDDLGQALLKAFARGYLDVPYCLHPDNAGRTRSHIDRSGRLTWSEIGAMPIGHVSEKGRRLTAAGLYDALSFVQRRHDRTAFPTVPRTSLPSAARRPSVHRQHTQEVAP
;
A
#
# COMPACT_ATOMS: atom_id res chain seq x y z
N MET A 1 -11.40 -8.74 35.36
CA MET A 1 -10.98 -7.40 34.89
C MET A 1 -10.47 -7.55 33.46
N THR A 2 -11.28 -7.21 32.47
CA THR A 2 -10.82 -7.13 31.08
C THR A 2 -9.85 -5.96 30.97
N GLN A 3 -8.57 -6.23 30.75
CA GLN A 3 -7.57 -5.19 30.52
C GLN A 3 -7.98 -4.39 29.27
N ARG A 4 -7.94 -3.06 29.38
CA ARG A 4 -8.21 -2.14 28.26
C ARG A 4 -7.23 -2.47 27.12
N PRO A 5 -7.68 -2.51 25.84
CA PRO A 5 -6.78 -2.78 24.72
C PRO A 5 -5.59 -1.81 24.71
N LEU A 6 -4.41 -2.30 24.37
CA LEU A 6 -3.23 -1.45 24.17
C LEU A 6 -3.47 -0.52 22.98
N PRO A 7 -3.01 0.75 23.02
CA PRO A 7 -3.04 1.62 21.86
C PRO A 7 -2.36 0.97 20.65
N PHE A 8 -2.93 1.14 19.47
CA PHE A 8 -2.45 0.48 18.25
C PHE A 8 -0.94 0.69 18.01
N GLY A 9 -0.46 1.93 18.08
CA GLY A 9 0.95 2.24 17.89
C GLY A 9 1.86 1.55 18.91
N ARG A 10 1.40 1.41 20.16
CA ARG A 10 2.15 0.74 21.22
C ARG A 10 2.29 -0.76 20.96
N PHE A 11 1.21 -1.42 20.54
CA PHE A 11 1.25 -2.84 20.15
C PHE A 11 2.31 -3.10 19.07
N VAL A 12 2.38 -2.23 18.06
CA VAL A 12 3.36 -2.36 16.98
C VAL A 12 4.78 -2.07 17.48
N ALA A 13 4.97 -1.04 18.31
CA ALA A 13 6.26 -0.73 18.90
C ALA A 13 6.80 -1.87 19.77
N ASP A 14 5.95 -2.48 20.61
CA ASP A 14 6.32 -3.62 21.44
C ASP A 14 6.71 -4.84 20.58
N ALA A 15 6.00 -5.09 19.47
CA ALA A 15 6.34 -6.11 18.49
C ALA A 15 7.68 -5.86 17.79
N GLN A 16 7.94 -4.61 17.41
CA GLN A 16 9.19 -4.21 16.76
C GLN A 16 10.38 -4.33 17.72
N ALA A 17 10.21 -3.95 18.99
CA ALA A 17 11.24 -4.04 20.03
C ALA A 17 11.70 -5.48 20.28
N ARG A 18 10.82 -6.47 20.13
CA ARG A 18 11.15 -7.91 20.18
C ARG A 18 11.58 -8.50 18.82
N GLY A 19 11.81 -7.67 17.81
CA GLY A 19 12.28 -8.08 16.49
C GLY A 19 11.25 -8.80 15.61
N ALA A 20 9.96 -8.69 15.94
CA ALA A 20 8.89 -9.36 15.23
C ALA A 20 8.21 -8.44 14.19
N LEU A 21 7.89 -8.99 13.02
CA LEU A 21 7.10 -8.31 12.00
C LEU A 21 5.62 -8.52 12.28
N VAL A 22 4.86 -7.44 12.43
CA VAL A 22 3.40 -7.50 12.56
C VAL A 22 2.77 -7.70 11.18
N VAL A 23 2.01 -8.78 11.00
CA VAL A 23 1.28 -9.04 9.76
C VAL A 23 -0.18 -8.62 9.88
N GLN A 24 -0.76 -8.08 8.80
CA GLN A 24 -2.16 -7.66 8.76
C GLN A 24 -2.81 -8.00 7.42
N PRO A 25 -4.04 -8.56 7.39
CA PRO A 25 -4.77 -8.80 6.15
C PRO A 25 -5.56 -7.56 5.70
N ARG A 26 -6.08 -7.58 4.47
CA ARG A 26 -7.24 -6.76 4.09
C ARG A 26 -8.47 -7.67 4.05
N MET A 27 -9.45 -7.39 4.91
CA MET A 27 -10.60 -8.27 5.09
C MET A 27 -11.81 -7.46 5.53
N GLY A 28 -12.93 -7.65 4.82
CA GLY A 28 -14.20 -7.02 5.12
C GLY A 28 -15.33 -7.85 4.50
N PHE A 29 -16.34 -8.17 5.30
CA PHE A 29 -17.52 -8.91 4.86
C PHE A 29 -18.76 -8.14 5.29
N SER A 30 -19.79 -8.10 4.45
CA SER A 30 -21.04 -7.43 4.82
C SER A 30 -21.81 -8.19 5.91
N ASP A 31 -21.74 -9.52 5.91
CA ASP A 31 -22.35 -10.35 6.96
C ASP A 31 -21.59 -10.17 8.29
N PRO A 32 -22.25 -9.70 9.38
CA PRO A 32 -21.60 -9.49 10.67
C PRO A 32 -21.03 -10.78 11.28
N ALA A 33 -21.71 -11.92 11.15
CA ALA A 33 -21.24 -13.20 11.69
C ALA A 33 -19.99 -13.67 10.94
N LEU A 34 -19.98 -13.51 9.61
CA LEU A 34 -18.80 -13.82 8.80
C LEU A 34 -17.63 -12.87 9.11
N MET A 35 -17.91 -11.57 9.29
CA MET A 35 -16.92 -10.58 9.70
C MET A 35 -16.28 -10.94 11.04
N ARG A 36 -17.11 -11.27 12.04
CA ARG A 36 -16.66 -11.72 13.36
C ARG A 36 -15.80 -13.00 13.27
N ALA A 37 -16.26 -14.00 12.52
CA ALA A 37 -15.52 -15.25 12.30
C ALA A 37 -14.15 -14.99 11.66
N GLY A 38 -14.08 -14.07 10.69
CA GLY A 38 -12.84 -13.65 10.07
C GLY A 38 -11.86 -13.02 11.06
N LEU A 39 -12.33 -12.13 11.93
CA LEU A 39 -11.49 -11.49 12.95
C LEU A 39 -10.95 -12.52 13.96
N LEU A 40 -11.79 -13.45 14.43
CA LEU A 40 -11.37 -14.54 15.31
C LEU A 40 -10.32 -15.46 14.66
N ALA A 41 -10.49 -15.78 13.38
CA ALA A 41 -9.52 -16.57 12.63
C ALA A 41 -8.19 -15.81 12.44
N THR A 42 -8.26 -14.50 12.18
CA THR A 42 -7.09 -13.63 12.04
C THR A 42 -6.29 -13.57 13.35
N LYS A 43 -6.97 -13.42 14.49
CA LYS A 43 -6.36 -13.37 15.83
C LYS A 43 -5.48 -14.58 16.15
N THR A 44 -5.79 -15.75 15.59
CA THR A 44 -5.06 -17.00 15.81
C THR A 44 -4.15 -17.39 14.65
N ALA A 45 -4.01 -16.52 13.64
CA ALA A 45 -3.26 -16.83 12.43
C ALA A 45 -1.75 -16.69 12.61
N ALA A 46 -1.29 -15.69 13.38
CA ALA A 46 0.11 -15.39 13.64
C ALA A 46 0.26 -14.60 14.95
N ASP A 47 1.49 -14.50 15.47
CA ASP A 47 1.86 -13.55 16.52
C ASP A 47 3.17 -12.85 16.12
N PRO A 48 3.20 -11.52 16.01
CA PRO A 48 2.09 -10.57 16.20
C PRO A 48 1.23 -10.39 14.94
N VAL A 49 -0.07 -10.16 15.15
CA VAL A 49 -1.07 -9.96 14.08
C VAL A 49 -2.06 -8.86 14.42
N VAL A 50 -2.50 -8.12 13.39
CA VAL A 50 -3.53 -7.07 13.51
C VAL A 50 -4.79 -7.49 12.77
N GLY A 51 -5.95 -7.23 13.36
CA GLY A 51 -7.25 -7.39 12.71
C GLY A 51 -7.59 -6.24 11.78
N THR A 52 -8.41 -6.51 10.77
CA THR A 52 -8.87 -5.49 9.82
C THR A 52 -10.37 -5.56 9.66
N VAL A 53 -11.01 -4.39 9.63
CA VAL A 53 -12.35 -4.22 9.09
C VAL A 53 -12.24 -3.30 7.87
N THR A 54 -12.25 -3.91 6.68
CA THR A 54 -12.27 -3.17 5.42
C THR A 54 -13.69 -2.68 5.12
N ILE A 55 -13.87 -1.37 5.01
CA ILE A 55 -15.18 -0.73 4.79
C ILE A 55 -15.62 -0.91 3.34
N ASP A 56 -16.91 -1.11 3.08
CA ASP A 56 -17.43 -1.30 1.72
C ASP A 56 -17.42 -0.01 0.87
N SER A 57 -17.60 -0.16 -0.44
CA SER A 57 -17.54 0.96 -1.39
C SER A 57 -18.69 1.96 -1.26
N TYR A 58 -19.89 1.57 -0.82
CA TYR A 58 -20.98 2.52 -0.65
C TYR A 58 -20.74 3.44 0.54
N THR A 59 -20.32 2.90 1.69
CA THR A 59 -19.93 3.74 2.83
C THR A 59 -18.75 4.66 2.48
N ARG A 60 -17.78 4.21 1.66
CA ARG A 60 -16.65 5.06 1.22
C ARG A 60 -17.08 6.32 0.46
N VAL A 61 -18.23 6.29 -0.22
CA VAL A 61 -18.77 7.42 -0.99
C VAL A 61 -19.97 8.07 -0.31
N SER A 62 -20.25 7.74 0.95
CA SER A 62 -21.40 8.24 1.72
C SER A 62 -22.75 7.94 1.04
N ASP A 63 -22.90 6.73 0.48
CA ASP A 63 -24.15 6.22 -0.09
C ASP A 63 -24.73 5.08 0.78
N GLU A 64 -24.97 5.38 2.06
CA GLU A 64 -25.63 4.47 2.99
C GLU A 64 -26.96 3.92 2.47
N PRO A 65 -27.83 4.70 1.78
CA PRO A 65 -29.07 4.16 1.22
C PRO A 65 -28.85 3.00 0.24
N SER A 66 -27.81 3.05 -0.62
CA SER A 66 -27.48 1.93 -1.51
C SER A 66 -26.94 0.72 -0.76
N ALA A 67 -26.10 0.93 0.26
CA ALA A 67 -25.62 -0.15 1.12
C ALA A 67 -26.80 -0.90 1.77
N VAL A 68 -27.72 -0.16 2.40
CA VAL A 68 -28.91 -0.74 3.05
C VAL A 68 -29.79 -1.49 2.06
N ARG A 69 -30.03 -0.93 0.85
CA ARG A 69 -30.79 -1.62 -0.20
C ARG A 69 -30.14 -2.93 -0.62
N ALA A 70 -28.82 -2.95 -0.83
CA ALA A 70 -28.08 -4.15 -1.20
C ALA A 70 -28.19 -5.23 -0.11
N LEU A 71 -28.00 -4.85 1.16
CA LEU A 71 -28.12 -5.75 2.30
C LEU A 71 -29.53 -6.36 2.41
N ASN A 72 -30.57 -5.54 2.28
CA ASN A 72 -31.97 -6.00 2.33
C ASN A 72 -32.32 -6.97 1.19
N ASN A 73 -31.64 -6.86 0.05
CA ASN A 73 -31.80 -7.75 -1.09
C ASN A 73 -30.85 -8.97 -1.05
N GLY A 74 -30.09 -9.16 0.02
CA GLY A 74 -29.14 -10.27 0.15
C GLY A 74 -27.92 -10.17 -0.77
N VAL A 75 -27.62 -8.97 -1.29
CA VAL A 75 -26.44 -8.75 -2.15
C VAL A 75 -25.23 -8.46 -1.26
N PRO A 76 -24.18 -9.29 -1.30
CA PRO A 76 -22.99 -9.07 -0.49
C PRO A 76 -22.22 -7.84 -0.94
N LEU A 77 -21.66 -7.09 0.01
CA LEU A 77 -20.79 -5.95 -0.26
C LEU A 77 -19.32 -6.35 -0.26
N ASN A 78 -18.47 -5.52 -0.86
CA ASN A 78 -17.02 -5.73 -0.91
C ASN A 78 -16.28 -5.33 0.39
N GLY A 79 -17.01 -5.13 1.48
CA GLY A 79 -16.51 -4.73 2.79
C GLY A 79 -17.62 -4.70 3.85
N PHE A 80 -17.27 -4.29 5.05
CA PHE A 80 -18.22 -4.15 6.16
C PHE A 80 -18.85 -2.74 6.17
N PRO A 81 -20.19 -2.61 6.08
CA PRO A 81 -20.89 -1.33 6.05
C PRO A 81 -21.09 -0.77 7.45
N ILE A 82 -19.99 -0.27 8.03
CA ILE A 82 -19.91 0.16 9.44
C ILE A 82 -20.94 1.23 9.82
N THR A 83 -21.35 2.08 8.87
CA THR A 83 -22.34 3.15 9.08
C THR A 83 -23.78 2.72 8.78
N SER A 84 -23.98 1.58 8.10
CA SER A 84 -25.33 1.10 7.74
C SER A 84 -25.91 0.12 8.76
N TYR A 85 -25.08 -0.52 9.57
CA TYR A 85 -25.53 -1.33 10.69
C TYR A 85 -25.76 -0.50 11.95
N SER A 86 -26.62 -1.01 12.85
CA SER A 86 -26.77 -0.43 14.18
C SER A 86 -25.43 -0.45 14.94
N PRO A 87 -25.16 0.53 15.82
CA PRO A 87 -23.98 0.51 16.67
C PRO A 87 -23.85 -0.77 17.52
N HIS A 88 -24.97 -1.38 17.92
CA HIS A 88 -24.97 -2.66 18.63
C HIS A 88 -24.38 -3.79 17.77
N THR A 89 -24.83 -3.92 16.52
CA THR A 89 -24.32 -4.93 15.58
C THR A 89 -22.83 -4.72 15.30
N SER A 90 -22.42 -3.47 15.08
CA SER A 90 -21.01 -3.12 14.82
C SER A 90 -20.12 -3.32 16.06
N ARG A 91 -20.64 -3.16 17.28
CA ARG A 91 -19.91 -3.54 18.51
C ARG A 91 -19.82 -5.06 18.67
N TRP A 92 -20.88 -5.79 18.32
CA TRP A 92 -20.93 -7.24 18.46
C TRP A 92 -19.85 -7.95 17.64
N ILE A 93 -19.45 -7.44 16.47
CA ILE A 93 -18.34 -8.07 15.70
C ILE A 93 -16.98 -7.97 16.42
N LEU A 94 -16.83 -7.06 17.40
CA LEU A 94 -15.60 -6.84 18.18
C LEU A 94 -15.63 -7.48 19.57
N ASP A 95 -16.82 -7.80 20.09
CA ASP A 95 -17.01 -8.26 21.48
C ASP A 95 -16.25 -9.56 21.78
N GLY A 96 -15.35 -9.57 22.77
CA GLY A 96 -14.46 -10.71 23.05
C GLY A 96 -13.43 -11.03 21.96
N VAL A 97 -13.41 -10.29 20.85
CA VAL A 97 -12.42 -10.43 19.76
C VAL A 97 -11.24 -9.52 20.02
N ARG A 98 -11.48 -8.21 20.21
CA ARG A 98 -10.45 -7.21 20.47
C ARG A 98 -10.01 -7.25 21.93
N ASP A 99 -8.70 -7.31 22.15
CA ASP A 99 -8.06 -7.20 23.46
C ASP A 99 -6.66 -6.58 23.31
N ALA A 100 -5.85 -6.60 24.38
CA ALA A 100 -4.50 -6.06 24.38
C ALA A 100 -3.54 -6.74 23.41
N GLY A 101 -3.78 -8.01 23.04
CA GLY A 101 -2.95 -8.78 22.11
C GLY A 101 -3.44 -8.77 20.66
N PHE A 102 -4.61 -8.16 20.39
CA PHE A 102 -5.20 -8.14 19.06
C PHE A 102 -5.93 -6.81 18.78
N PRO A 103 -5.19 -5.77 18.35
CA PRO A 103 -5.81 -4.53 17.89
C PRO A 103 -6.48 -4.73 16.52
N VAL A 104 -7.49 -3.89 16.23
CA VAL A 104 -8.25 -3.91 14.98
C VAL A 104 -8.21 -2.53 14.36
N GLN A 105 -7.86 -2.45 13.07
CA GLN A 105 -7.81 -1.21 12.30
C GLN A 105 -8.98 -1.14 11.31
N ILE A 106 -9.58 0.03 11.19
CA ILE A 106 -10.52 0.35 10.10
C ILE A 106 -9.74 0.70 8.84
N ARG A 107 -10.09 0.09 7.72
CA ARG A 107 -9.37 0.24 6.45
C ARG A 107 -10.33 0.59 5.33
N HIS A 108 -10.06 1.64 4.54
CA HIS A 108 -11.04 2.16 3.58
C HIS A 108 -10.41 2.83 2.35
N GLY A 109 -11.05 3.86 1.81
CA GLY A 109 -10.65 4.59 0.62
C GLY A 109 -11.66 5.70 0.35
N SER A 110 -11.75 6.68 1.26
CA SER A 110 -12.79 7.71 1.26
C SER A 110 -12.21 9.10 1.37
N ALA A 111 -12.63 9.97 0.45
CA ALA A 111 -12.36 11.41 0.48
C ALA A 111 -13.24 12.16 1.51
N ARG A 112 -14.22 11.48 2.11
CA ARG A 112 -15.21 12.02 3.08
C ARG A 112 -15.27 11.13 4.33
N PRO A 113 -14.18 11.00 5.10
CA PRO A 113 -14.07 9.97 6.13
C PRO A 113 -14.85 10.26 7.42
N GLN A 114 -15.52 11.41 7.56
CA GLN A 114 -16.15 11.85 8.81
C GLN A 114 -17.09 10.80 9.41
N GLY A 115 -17.97 10.20 8.61
CA GLY A 115 -18.90 9.16 9.08
C GLY A 115 -18.19 7.88 9.53
N ILE A 116 -17.12 7.48 8.83
CA ILE A 116 -16.30 6.31 9.17
C ILE A 116 -15.55 6.56 10.48
N VAL A 117 -14.96 7.74 10.65
CA VAL A 117 -14.21 8.14 11.84
C VAL A 117 -15.12 8.26 13.07
N ALA A 118 -16.33 8.81 12.90
CA ALA A 118 -17.33 8.83 13.96
C ALA A 118 -17.75 7.41 14.38
N ALA A 119 -17.97 6.51 13.40
CA ALA A 119 -18.29 5.11 13.69
C ALA A 119 -17.13 4.39 14.40
N LEU A 120 -15.89 4.59 13.97
CA LEU A 120 -14.68 4.09 14.63
C LEU A 120 -14.64 4.48 16.11
N ALA A 121 -14.87 5.76 16.43
CA ALA A 121 -14.87 6.25 17.80
C ALA A 121 -16.02 5.65 18.64
N LEU A 122 -17.22 5.50 18.07
CA LEU A 122 -18.37 4.87 18.72
C LEU A 122 -18.17 3.38 19.05
N LEU A 123 -17.25 2.71 18.33
CA LEU A 123 -16.83 1.33 18.60
C LEU A 123 -15.63 1.26 19.57
N GLY A 124 -15.12 2.41 20.02
CA GLY A 124 -13.93 2.50 20.85
C GLY A 124 -12.65 2.07 20.14
N LEU A 125 -12.68 1.91 18.82
CA LEU A 125 -11.50 1.65 18.00
C LEU A 125 -10.66 2.93 17.93
N ASP A 126 -9.37 2.75 17.70
CA ASP A 126 -8.37 3.82 17.78
C ASP A 126 -7.51 3.92 16.52
N ALA A 127 -7.65 3.02 15.54
CA ALA A 127 -6.78 2.99 14.37
C ALA A 127 -7.55 3.02 13.04
N THR A 128 -7.17 3.94 12.15
CA THR A 128 -7.63 3.97 10.75
C THR A 128 -6.50 4.30 9.79
N GLU A 129 -6.81 4.38 8.49
CA GLU A 129 -5.89 4.78 7.43
C GLU A 129 -6.53 5.79 6.47
N GLY A 130 -5.68 6.49 5.71
CA GLY A 130 -6.06 7.34 4.58
C GLY A 130 -5.24 8.62 4.54
N GLY A 131 -5.77 9.65 3.89
CA GLY A 131 -5.15 10.97 3.82
C GLY A 131 -5.80 11.87 2.77
N PRO A 132 -5.55 13.19 2.86
CA PRO A 132 -6.20 14.22 2.02
C PRO A 132 -5.95 14.01 0.52
N VAL A 133 -4.83 13.41 0.13
CA VAL A 133 -4.47 13.18 -1.27
C VAL A 133 -4.73 11.73 -1.64
N SER A 134 -4.23 10.81 -0.83
CA SER A 134 -4.17 9.39 -1.13
C SER A 134 -5.52 8.69 -1.11
N TYR A 135 -6.49 9.19 -0.37
CA TYR A 135 -7.87 8.72 -0.39
C TYR A 135 -8.82 9.57 -1.25
N CYS A 136 -8.27 10.56 -1.95
CA CYS A 136 -8.98 11.38 -2.93
C CYS A 136 -8.67 10.93 -4.36
N LEU A 137 -7.42 11.09 -4.79
CA LEU A 137 -7.01 10.97 -6.18
C LEU A 137 -7.26 9.56 -6.79
N PRO A 138 -6.93 8.45 -6.10
CA PRO A 138 -7.16 7.12 -6.65
C PRO A 138 -8.64 6.68 -6.69
N TYR A 139 -9.50 7.28 -5.86
CA TYR A 139 -10.78 6.67 -5.47
C TYR A 139 -12.02 7.37 -6.02
N GLY A 140 -11.89 8.51 -6.68
CA GLY A 140 -13.08 9.20 -7.20
C GLY A 140 -12.79 10.48 -7.93
N ARG A 141 -13.73 11.42 -7.80
CA ARG A 141 -13.70 12.75 -8.44
C ARG A 141 -14.10 13.84 -7.45
N THR A 142 -14.09 13.54 -6.15
CA THR A 142 -14.31 14.54 -5.10
C THR A 142 -13.24 15.61 -5.25
N PRO A 143 -13.58 16.90 -5.33
CA PRO A 143 -12.57 17.95 -5.43
C PRO A 143 -11.54 17.82 -4.31
N LEU A 144 -10.25 17.94 -4.64
CA LEU A 144 -9.16 17.82 -3.68
C LEU A 144 -9.32 18.84 -2.54
N LEU A 145 -9.83 20.04 -2.84
CA LEU A 145 -10.21 21.05 -1.85
C LEU A 145 -11.16 20.51 -0.79
N ASP A 146 -12.22 19.82 -1.22
CA ASP A 146 -13.18 19.21 -0.29
C ASP A 146 -12.52 18.09 0.50
N SER A 147 -11.68 17.26 -0.13
CA SER A 147 -11.00 16.18 0.57
C SER A 147 -10.05 16.68 1.64
N VAL A 148 -9.24 17.71 1.34
CA VAL A 148 -8.35 18.37 2.31
C VAL A 148 -9.15 18.88 3.51
N ARG A 149 -10.28 19.57 3.29
CA ARG A 149 -11.16 20.03 4.37
C ARG A 149 -11.70 18.85 5.20
N ASN A 150 -12.25 17.83 4.54
CA ASN A 150 -12.83 16.67 5.23
C ASN A 150 -11.80 15.90 6.07
N TRP A 151 -10.57 15.80 5.58
CA TRP A 151 -9.47 15.17 6.30
C TRP A 151 -8.95 16.03 7.45
N GLN A 152 -8.93 17.36 7.31
CA GLN A 152 -8.64 18.26 8.43
C GLN A 152 -9.65 18.07 9.57
N GLU A 153 -10.95 18.15 9.26
CA GLU A 153 -12.04 17.93 10.23
C GLU A 153 -11.92 16.57 10.94
N SER A 154 -11.54 15.53 10.18
CA SER A 154 -11.39 14.19 10.73
C SER A 154 -10.14 14.02 11.59
N CYS A 155 -9.04 14.69 11.24
CA CYS A 155 -7.84 14.72 12.07
C CYS A 155 -8.07 15.49 13.37
N ASP A 156 -8.76 16.63 13.31
CA ASP A 156 -9.11 17.43 14.49
C ASP A 156 -10.00 16.62 15.45
N PHE A 157 -11.00 15.91 14.91
CA PHE A 157 -11.84 15.02 15.70
C PHE A 157 -11.04 13.88 16.35
N LEU A 158 -10.18 13.20 15.57
CA LEU A 158 -9.33 12.12 16.09
C LEU A 158 -8.39 12.64 17.19
N ALA A 159 -7.70 13.75 16.97
CA ALA A 159 -6.81 14.37 17.95
C ALA A 159 -7.56 14.73 19.25
N GLY A 160 -8.82 15.18 19.13
CA GLY A 160 -9.71 15.42 20.27
C GLY A 160 -10.01 14.19 21.13
N LEU A 161 -9.94 12.97 20.58
CA LEU A 161 -10.16 11.72 21.33
C LEU A 161 -9.11 11.52 22.45
N ARG A 162 -7.94 12.18 22.34
CA ARG A 162 -6.89 12.14 23.35
C ARG A 162 -7.33 12.73 24.69
N ALA A 163 -8.16 13.78 24.66
CA ALA A 163 -8.76 14.35 25.87
C ALA A 163 -9.68 13.37 26.61
N MET A 164 -10.16 12.33 25.90
CA MET A 164 -10.96 11.23 26.46
C MET A 164 -10.12 10.00 26.81
N GLY A 165 -8.78 10.12 26.76
CA GLY A 165 -7.84 9.07 27.13
C GLY A 165 -7.68 7.96 26.09
N THR A 166 -7.99 8.22 24.83
CA THR A 166 -7.72 7.31 23.69
C THR A 166 -6.65 7.94 22.81
N GLU A 167 -5.54 7.23 22.55
CA GLU A 167 -4.51 7.69 21.63
C GLU A 167 -4.84 7.19 20.22
N PRO A 168 -5.33 8.05 19.31
CA PRO A 168 -5.66 7.67 17.94
C PRO A 168 -4.39 7.35 17.14
N HIS A 169 -4.50 6.39 16.25
CA HIS A 169 -3.47 6.00 15.31
C HIS A 169 -3.94 6.20 13.88
N LEU A 170 -3.19 6.98 13.09
CA LEU A 170 -3.53 7.25 11.70
C LEU A 170 -2.42 6.81 10.75
N GLU A 171 -2.76 5.95 9.80
CA GLU A 171 -1.86 5.46 8.76
C GLU A 171 -2.05 6.24 7.46
N THR A 172 -0.97 6.81 6.91
CA THR A 172 -0.99 7.42 5.57
C THR A 172 -1.27 6.37 4.51
N PHE A 173 -1.85 6.77 3.37
CA PHE A 173 -1.92 5.91 2.17
C PHE A 173 -1.12 6.47 0.98
N GLY A 174 -0.41 7.60 1.19
CA GLY A 174 0.44 8.25 0.19
C GLY A 174 1.54 7.39 -0.41
N GLY A 175 2.05 6.39 0.31
CA GLY A 175 3.06 5.47 -0.21
C GLY A 175 2.51 4.38 -1.13
N CYS A 176 1.19 4.33 -1.29
CA CYS A 176 0.48 3.35 -2.10
C CYS A 176 -0.14 3.99 -3.33
N MET A 177 -0.91 5.08 -3.16
CA MET A 177 -1.61 5.80 -4.25
C MET A 177 -2.33 4.84 -5.23
N LEU A 178 -1.95 4.84 -6.51
CA LEU A 178 -2.52 3.99 -7.55
C LEU A 178 -1.96 2.55 -7.55
N GLY A 179 -1.00 2.25 -6.67
CA GLY A 179 -0.46 0.91 -6.43
C GLY A 179 0.55 0.42 -7.48
N GLN A 180 0.65 1.06 -8.64
CA GLN A 180 1.57 0.66 -9.71
C GLN A 180 2.06 1.84 -10.54
N LEU A 181 3.27 1.71 -11.10
CA LEU A 181 3.89 2.68 -12.02
C LEU A 181 4.04 4.09 -11.43
N CYS A 182 4.09 4.23 -10.11
CA CYS A 182 4.43 5.48 -9.46
C CYS A 182 5.89 5.39 -8.97
N PRO A 183 6.82 6.21 -9.49
CA PRO A 183 8.20 6.19 -9.03
C PRO A 183 8.29 6.44 -7.52
N PRO A 184 9.16 5.71 -6.78
CA PRO A 184 9.18 5.74 -5.32
C PRO A 184 9.40 7.11 -4.70
N GLY A 185 10.15 8.02 -5.33
CA GLY A 185 10.36 9.38 -4.81
C GLY A 185 9.06 10.14 -4.58
N LEU A 186 8.10 10.02 -5.50
CA LEU A 186 6.78 10.63 -5.36
C LEU A 186 5.94 9.95 -4.25
N LEU A 187 5.95 8.62 -4.19
CA LEU A 187 5.22 7.87 -3.15
C LEU A 187 5.72 8.20 -1.75
N VAL A 188 7.05 8.26 -1.58
CA VAL A 188 7.70 8.64 -0.32
C VAL A 188 7.35 10.09 0.04
N ALA A 189 7.40 11.02 -0.91
CA ALA A 189 7.04 12.42 -0.66
C ALA A 189 5.57 12.58 -0.22
N ILE A 190 4.62 11.95 -0.90
CA ILE A 190 3.20 12.05 -0.53
C ILE A 190 2.96 11.41 0.85
N SER A 191 3.56 10.25 1.14
CA SER A 191 3.45 9.64 2.47
C SER A 191 4.01 10.54 3.56
N ALA A 192 5.18 11.15 3.36
CA ALA A 192 5.78 12.06 4.32
C ALA A 192 4.95 13.35 4.53
N LEU A 193 4.40 13.93 3.45
CA LEU A 193 3.54 15.11 3.53
C LEU A 193 2.21 14.81 4.24
N GLU A 194 1.58 13.67 3.98
CA GLU A 194 0.36 13.27 4.71
C GLU A 194 0.65 13.00 6.18
N ALA A 195 1.79 12.37 6.51
CA ALA A 195 2.19 12.17 7.89
C ALA A 195 2.41 13.50 8.62
N LEU A 196 3.05 14.48 7.96
CA LEU A 196 3.22 15.82 8.51
C LEU A 196 1.88 16.55 8.68
N PHE A 197 0.93 16.34 7.77
CA PHE A 197 -0.44 16.87 7.89
C PHE A 197 -1.13 16.35 9.16
N PHE A 198 -1.06 15.05 9.40
CA PHE A 198 -1.60 14.41 10.61
C PHE A 198 -0.94 14.93 11.89
N HIS A 199 0.39 15.05 11.86
CA HIS A 199 1.18 15.55 12.97
C HIS A 199 0.81 17.00 13.32
N ARG A 200 0.70 17.89 12.33
CA ARG A 200 0.30 19.30 12.55
C ARG A 200 -1.13 19.43 13.06
N ALA A 201 -2.01 18.48 12.73
CA ALA A 201 -3.36 18.38 13.31
C ALA A 201 -3.39 17.82 14.75
N GLY A 202 -2.23 17.47 15.32
CA GLY A 202 -2.09 17.08 16.73
C GLY A 202 -2.10 15.58 17.01
N LEU A 203 -2.04 14.74 15.97
CA LEU A 203 -1.90 13.28 16.13
C LEU A 203 -0.47 12.90 16.53
N ARG A 204 -0.33 11.97 17.48
CA ARG A 204 0.97 11.54 18.03
C ARG A 204 1.33 10.09 17.75
N SER A 205 0.44 9.32 17.15
CA SER A 205 0.70 7.96 16.68
C SER A 205 0.38 7.84 15.19
N ILE A 206 1.41 7.62 14.37
CA ILE A 206 1.29 7.67 12.89
C ILE A 206 1.97 6.46 12.24
N SER A 207 1.37 5.95 11.17
CA SER A 207 2.06 5.00 10.27
C SER A 207 2.33 5.62 8.91
N LEU A 208 3.55 5.42 8.40
CA LEU A 208 3.91 5.80 7.04
C LEU A 208 3.83 4.57 6.13
N SER A 209 3.01 4.63 5.08
CA SER A 209 2.86 3.52 4.14
C SER A 209 3.93 3.54 3.05
N TYR A 210 4.27 2.37 2.53
CA TYR A 210 4.98 2.21 1.27
C TYR A 210 4.55 0.92 0.59
N ALA A 211 4.15 0.98 -0.68
CA ALA A 211 3.86 -0.22 -1.47
C ALA A 211 5.12 -0.70 -2.19
N GLN A 212 5.44 -1.99 -2.02
CA GLN A 212 6.49 -2.65 -2.78
C GLN A 212 6.28 -2.42 -4.28
N GLN A 213 7.37 -2.11 -4.99
CA GLN A 213 7.38 -1.86 -6.42
C GLN A 213 8.07 -3.01 -7.17
N THR A 214 8.78 -2.69 -8.25
CA THR A 214 9.25 -3.65 -9.26
C THR A 214 10.71 -4.05 -9.06
N ASN A 215 11.43 -3.39 -8.16
CA ASN A 215 12.85 -3.62 -7.88
C ASN A 215 13.15 -3.54 -6.38
N ALA A 216 13.62 -4.64 -5.80
CA ALA A 216 13.87 -4.74 -4.36
C ALA A 216 14.95 -3.78 -3.83
N ALA A 217 15.97 -3.43 -4.63
CA ALA A 217 16.98 -2.46 -4.19
C ALA A 217 16.38 -1.05 -4.11
N GLN A 218 15.59 -0.67 -5.11
CA GLN A 218 14.85 0.60 -5.11
C GLN A 218 13.81 0.64 -3.97
N ASP A 219 13.15 -0.47 -3.67
CA ASP A 219 12.23 -0.55 -2.53
C ASP A 219 12.95 -0.34 -1.19
N ARG A 220 14.17 -0.90 -1.04
CA ARG A 220 15.00 -0.63 0.16
C ARG A 220 15.35 0.85 0.27
N GLU A 221 15.85 1.44 -0.82
CA GLU A 221 16.14 2.88 -0.89
C GLU A 221 14.91 3.71 -0.48
N ALA A 222 13.72 3.35 -0.96
CA ALA A 222 12.49 4.06 -0.64
C ALA A 222 12.08 3.95 0.84
N VAL A 223 12.15 2.76 1.44
CA VAL A 223 11.85 2.59 2.87
C VAL A 223 12.87 3.34 3.75
N HIS A 224 14.15 3.33 3.38
CA HIS A 224 15.18 4.11 4.09
C HIS A 224 14.98 5.62 3.92
N ALA A 225 14.59 6.10 2.72
CA ALA A 225 14.25 7.50 2.46
C ALA A 225 13.04 7.95 3.29
N LEU A 226 11.98 7.14 3.34
CA LEU A 226 10.78 7.41 4.13
C LEU A 226 11.10 7.46 5.62
N ARG A 227 11.94 6.55 6.12
CA ARG A 227 12.41 6.56 7.52
C ARG A 227 13.15 7.86 7.85
N ARG A 228 14.06 8.27 6.97
CA ARG A 228 14.84 9.49 7.16
C ARG A 228 13.94 10.72 7.19
N LEU A 229 13.03 10.87 6.23
CA LEU A 229 12.06 11.97 6.21
C LEU A 229 11.14 11.96 7.42
N ALA A 230 10.66 10.79 7.86
CA ALA A 230 9.85 10.69 9.07
C ALA A 230 10.61 11.19 10.31
N GLY A 231 11.89 10.81 10.48
CA GLY A 231 12.73 11.31 11.57
C GLY A 231 13.00 12.82 11.51
N GLU A 232 13.10 13.40 10.31
CA GLU A 232 13.28 14.84 10.11
C GLU A 232 12.00 15.65 10.35
N LEU A 233 10.84 15.12 9.96
CA LEU A 233 9.57 15.85 9.94
C LEU A 233 8.68 15.60 11.16
N LEU A 234 8.91 14.51 11.92
CA LEU A 234 8.05 14.06 13.01
C LEU A 234 8.84 13.82 14.31
N PRO A 235 9.51 14.83 14.88
CA PRO A 235 10.48 14.65 15.96
C PRO A 235 9.88 14.18 17.30
N ASP A 236 8.60 14.43 17.54
CA ASP A 236 7.85 14.19 18.79
C ASP A 236 6.57 13.36 18.54
N THR A 237 6.63 12.46 17.57
CA THR A 237 5.54 11.56 17.19
C THR A 237 6.04 10.12 17.21
N ASP A 238 5.26 9.21 17.80
CA ASP A 238 5.51 7.78 17.67
C ASP A 238 5.10 7.34 16.27
N TRP A 239 6.07 6.91 15.46
CA TRP A 239 5.81 6.46 14.10
C TRP A 239 6.48 5.14 13.75
N HIS A 240 5.89 4.46 12.77
CA HIS A 240 6.50 3.28 12.16
C HIS A 240 6.14 3.19 10.66
N ILE A 241 6.88 2.35 9.94
CA ILE A 241 6.63 2.12 8.51
C ILE A 241 5.82 0.84 8.33
N VAL A 242 4.81 0.94 7.46
CA VAL A 242 3.94 -0.17 7.01
C VAL A 242 4.25 -0.46 5.56
N LEU A 243 4.79 -1.64 5.28
CA LEU A 243 5.00 -2.12 3.92
C LEU A 243 3.70 -2.76 3.39
N TYR A 244 3.35 -2.48 2.14
CA TYR A 244 2.29 -3.16 1.44
C TYR A 244 2.88 -4.11 0.42
N THR A 245 2.45 -5.36 0.48
CA THR A 245 2.70 -6.32 -0.60
C THR A 245 2.19 -5.72 -1.91
N TYR A 246 2.97 -5.89 -2.99
CA TYR A 246 2.75 -5.31 -4.32
C TYR A 246 1.27 -5.12 -4.70
N MET A 247 0.93 -3.90 -5.13
CA MET A 247 -0.46 -3.47 -5.33
C MET A 247 -0.90 -3.40 -6.80
N GLY A 248 -0.01 -3.72 -7.74
CA GLY A 248 -0.35 -3.83 -9.17
C GLY A 248 -0.96 -5.18 -9.54
N LEU A 249 -0.90 -5.53 -10.84
CA LEU A 249 -1.34 -6.85 -11.31
C LEU A 249 -0.59 -7.98 -10.59
N TYR A 250 -1.32 -8.73 -9.77
CA TYR A 250 -0.78 -9.82 -8.95
C TYR A 250 -0.51 -11.09 -9.78
N PRO A 251 0.45 -11.94 -9.40
CA PRO A 251 0.68 -13.24 -10.04
C PRO A 251 -0.59 -14.10 -10.10
N ARG A 252 -0.77 -14.85 -11.18
CA ARG A 252 -1.94 -15.73 -11.37
C ARG A 252 -1.72 -17.13 -10.82
N THR A 253 -0.47 -17.56 -10.72
CA THR A 253 -0.14 -18.88 -10.18
C THR A 253 -0.04 -18.81 -8.66
N ARG A 254 -0.56 -19.84 -7.97
CA ARG A 254 -0.45 -19.94 -6.51
C ARG A 254 0.99 -19.75 -6.03
N ARG A 255 1.97 -20.39 -6.70
CA ARG A 255 3.37 -20.25 -6.34
C ARG A 255 3.90 -18.83 -6.56
N GLY A 256 3.59 -18.19 -7.70
CA GLY A 256 4.02 -16.81 -7.95
C GLY A 256 3.46 -15.84 -6.90
N SER A 257 2.19 -16.03 -6.52
CA SER A 257 1.53 -15.24 -5.48
C SER A 257 2.18 -15.38 -4.11
N LEU A 258 2.57 -16.62 -3.75
CA LEU A 258 3.28 -16.89 -2.50
C LEU A 258 4.73 -16.39 -2.54
N ASP A 259 5.47 -16.57 -3.63
CA ASP A 259 6.86 -16.06 -3.78
C ASP A 259 6.91 -14.53 -3.64
N LEU A 260 5.95 -13.81 -4.24
CA LEU A 260 5.86 -12.36 -4.10
C LEU A 260 5.54 -11.93 -2.65
N LEU A 261 4.63 -12.65 -1.97
CA LEU A 261 4.31 -12.40 -0.57
C LEU A 261 5.52 -12.67 0.35
N GLU A 262 6.22 -13.78 0.15
CA GLU A 262 7.42 -14.12 0.91
C GLU A 262 8.49 -13.04 0.73
N ARG A 263 8.77 -12.61 -0.51
CA ARG A 263 9.71 -11.51 -0.79
C ARG A 263 9.29 -10.18 -0.15
N SER A 264 7.99 -9.92 -0.01
CA SER A 264 7.50 -8.74 0.71
C SER A 264 7.83 -8.82 2.20
N ALA A 265 7.69 -9.99 2.81
CA ALA A 265 8.06 -10.23 4.20
C ALA A 265 9.58 -10.11 4.41
N GLU A 266 10.38 -10.62 3.48
CA GLU A 266 11.83 -10.46 3.49
C GLU A 266 12.23 -8.98 3.39
N LEU A 267 11.67 -8.24 2.44
CA LEU A 267 11.92 -6.80 2.29
C LEU A 267 11.54 -6.02 3.56
N ALA A 268 10.40 -6.33 4.19
CA ALA A 268 10.00 -5.70 5.45
C ALA A 268 11.02 -5.97 6.57
N VAL A 269 11.53 -7.21 6.65
CA VAL A 269 12.54 -7.63 7.62
C VAL A 269 13.87 -6.92 7.40
N GLU A 270 14.36 -6.89 6.17
CA GLU A 270 15.63 -6.27 5.76
C GLU A 270 15.62 -4.75 5.99
N THR A 271 14.53 -4.09 5.64
CA THR A 271 14.40 -2.63 5.76
C THR A 271 14.00 -2.18 7.15
N GLY A 272 13.57 -3.09 8.03
CA GLY A 272 13.08 -2.76 9.37
C GLY A 272 11.69 -2.12 9.40
N ALA A 273 10.84 -2.38 8.41
CA ALA A 273 9.42 -2.02 8.47
C ALA A 273 8.74 -2.81 9.62
N ALA A 274 7.87 -2.16 10.38
CA ALA A 274 7.27 -2.76 11.57
C ALA A 274 6.03 -3.61 11.24
N ARG A 275 5.37 -3.29 10.12
CA ARG A 275 4.13 -3.91 9.68
C ARG A 275 4.15 -4.29 8.21
N LEU A 276 3.46 -5.36 7.87
CA LEU A 276 3.23 -5.82 6.50
C LEU A 276 1.74 -6.06 6.23
N ILE A 277 1.20 -5.38 5.22
CA ILE A 277 -0.11 -5.69 4.65
C ILE A 277 0.05 -6.84 3.66
N VAL A 278 -0.54 -7.99 4.00
CA VAL A 278 -0.42 -9.22 3.19
C VAL A 278 -1.41 -9.24 2.03
N LYS A 279 -1.04 -9.95 0.97
CA LYS A 279 -1.89 -10.28 -0.18
C LYS A 279 -2.11 -11.78 -0.25
N THR A 280 -3.24 -12.20 -0.80
CA THR A 280 -3.59 -13.62 -0.88
C THR A 280 -3.37 -14.17 -2.28
N THR A 281 -3.43 -15.48 -2.42
CA THR A 281 -3.41 -16.18 -3.71
C THR A 281 -4.67 -15.91 -4.54
N ALA A 282 -5.73 -15.37 -3.94
CA ALA A 282 -6.98 -15.01 -4.62
C ALA A 282 -6.95 -13.62 -5.28
N GLU A 283 -5.92 -12.81 -5.03
CA GLU A 283 -5.84 -11.39 -5.44
C GLU A 283 -6.08 -11.16 -6.93
N SER A 284 -5.60 -12.07 -7.79
CA SER A 284 -5.78 -11.99 -9.25
C SER A 284 -7.18 -12.41 -9.74
N HIS A 285 -8.08 -12.79 -8.83
CA HIS A 285 -9.33 -13.48 -9.16
C HIS A 285 -10.55 -12.91 -8.47
N ARG A 286 -10.52 -12.69 -7.15
CA ARG A 286 -11.69 -12.34 -6.33
C ARG A 286 -11.30 -11.84 -4.94
N ILE A 287 -12.31 -11.42 -4.18
CA ILE A 287 -12.17 -11.20 -2.74
C ILE A 287 -11.78 -12.54 -2.07
N PRO A 288 -10.78 -12.56 -1.17
CA PRO A 288 -10.34 -13.76 -0.49
C PRO A 288 -11.35 -14.27 0.53
N THR A 289 -11.36 -15.58 0.71
CA THR A 289 -12.01 -16.24 1.85
C THR A 289 -11.22 -16.01 3.14
N ILE A 290 -11.83 -16.31 4.29
CA ILE A 290 -11.14 -16.27 5.59
C ILE A 290 -9.92 -17.20 5.59
N ALA A 291 -10.04 -18.41 5.03
CA ALA A 291 -8.96 -19.38 5.00
C ALA A 291 -7.74 -18.89 4.21
N GLU A 292 -7.96 -18.24 3.06
CA GLU A 292 -6.90 -17.68 2.23
C GLU A 292 -6.22 -16.48 2.90
N ASN A 293 -6.97 -15.65 3.65
CA ASN A 293 -6.38 -14.59 4.47
C ASN A 293 -5.50 -15.17 5.59
N VAL A 294 -5.98 -16.19 6.31
CA VAL A 294 -5.20 -16.86 7.37
C VAL A 294 -3.94 -17.51 6.81
N GLU A 295 -4.02 -18.15 5.64
CA GLU A 295 -2.87 -18.72 4.95
C GLU A 295 -1.81 -17.64 4.64
N ALA A 296 -2.21 -16.52 4.05
CA ALA A 296 -1.32 -15.42 3.71
C ALA A 296 -0.59 -14.87 4.95
N LEU A 297 -1.29 -14.71 6.07
CA LEU A 297 -0.70 -14.25 7.33
C LEU A 297 0.36 -15.23 7.86
N ARG A 298 0.07 -16.53 7.83
CA ARG A 298 1.01 -17.58 8.27
C ARG A 298 2.24 -17.65 7.38
N VAL A 299 2.06 -17.57 6.06
CA VAL A 299 3.16 -17.58 5.10
C VAL A 299 4.07 -16.38 5.31
N ALA A 300 3.52 -15.18 5.39
CA ALA A 300 4.29 -13.95 5.59
C ALA A 300 5.03 -13.95 6.94
N SER A 301 4.35 -14.33 8.02
CA SER A 301 4.95 -14.43 9.36
C SER A 301 6.10 -15.45 9.40
N SER A 302 5.89 -16.63 8.80
CA SER A 302 6.93 -17.67 8.72
C SER A 302 8.11 -17.24 7.86
N ALA A 303 7.87 -16.59 6.72
CA ALA A 303 8.92 -16.07 5.85
C ALA A 303 9.77 -15.01 6.57
N ALA A 304 9.11 -14.08 7.27
CA ALA A 304 9.78 -13.06 8.07
C ALA A 304 10.68 -13.69 9.16
N ALA A 305 10.16 -14.65 9.92
CA ALA A 305 10.92 -15.35 10.96
C ALA A 305 12.13 -16.12 10.39
N ARG A 306 11.93 -16.87 9.29
CA ARG A 306 13.01 -17.59 8.61
C ARG A 306 14.10 -16.65 8.10
N HIS A 307 13.71 -15.52 7.50
CA HIS A 307 14.66 -14.55 6.97
C HIS A 307 15.46 -13.88 8.09
N ARG A 308 14.80 -13.47 9.19
CA ARG A 308 15.47 -12.92 10.38
C ARG A 308 16.50 -13.88 10.96
N ALA A 309 16.18 -15.17 11.07
CA ALA A 309 17.10 -16.18 11.56
C ALA A 309 18.36 -16.33 10.67
N ARG A 310 18.26 -16.05 9.37
CA ARG A 310 19.41 -16.04 8.44
C ARG A 310 20.27 -14.77 8.55
N LEU A 311 19.66 -13.63 8.88
CA LEU A 311 20.37 -12.36 9.06
C LEU A 311 21.10 -12.24 10.40
N THR A 312 20.72 -13.04 11.41
CA THR A 312 21.40 -13.01 12.71
C THR A 312 22.85 -13.44 12.50
N PRO A 313 23.84 -12.57 12.76
CA PRO A 313 25.23 -12.87 12.41
C PRO A 313 25.69 -14.14 13.13
N ARG A 314 26.28 -15.07 12.38
CA ARG A 314 27.17 -16.08 12.98
C ARG A 314 28.35 -15.32 13.61
N PRO A 315 28.88 -15.77 14.76
CA PRO A 315 29.92 -15.07 15.53
C PRO A 315 31.25 -14.81 14.79
N GLU A 316 31.37 -15.07 13.50
CA GLU A 316 32.61 -14.95 12.70
C GLU A 316 32.62 -13.76 11.72
N HIS A 317 31.55 -12.96 11.61
CA HIS A 317 31.52 -11.80 10.70
C HIS A 317 30.80 -10.58 11.29
N THR A 318 31.50 -9.80 12.12
CA THR A 318 30.95 -8.61 12.79
C THR A 318 31.14 -7.27 12.09
N ASP A 319 31.69 -7.21 10.87
CA ASP A 319 32.11 -5.91 10.28
C ASP A 319 31.40 -5.47 8.99
N LEU A 320 30.36 -6.16 8.50
CA LEU A 320 29.83 -5.89 7.13
C LEU A 320 28.40 -5.33 7.01
N ALA A 321 27.66 -5.08 8.10
CA ALA A 321 26.21 -4.82 8.01
C ALA A 321 25.72 -3.41 8.42
N GLN A 322 26.60 -2.45 8.74
CA GLN A 322 26.16 -1.16 9.31
C GLN A 322 26.40 0.09 8.45
N HIS A 323 27.02 0.01 7.28
CA HIS A 323 27.30 1.22 6.49
C HIS A 323 27.16 0.98 4.97
N THR A 324 25.95 0.72 4.48
CA THR A 324 25.60 1.30 3.17
C THR A 324 25.27 2.75 3.46
N ASP A 325 26.20 3.64 3.10
CA ASP A 325 26.02 5.07 3.24
C ASP A 325 24.85 5.51 2.36
N PHE A 326 23.66 5.62 2.97
CA PHE A 326 22.46 6.14 2.32
C PHE A 326 22.50 7.67 2.17
N ALA A 327 23.65 8.32 2.42
CA ALA A 327 23.84 9.74 2.14
C ALA A 327 23.46 10.09 0.69
N ASP A 328 23.80 9.22 -0.26
CA ASP A 328 23.51 9.38 -1.70
C ASP A 328 22.26 8.61 -2.16
N ASN A 329 21.23 8.49 -1.31
CA ASN A 329 19.99 7.80 -1.68
C ASN A 329 19.18 8.63 -2.73
N PRO A 330 19.04 8.15 -3.98
CA PRO A 330 18.38 8.93 -5.04
C PRO A 330 16.87 9.10 -4.78
N VAL A 331 16.23 8.10 -4.16
CA VAL A 331 14.81 8.19 -3.79
C VAL A 331 14.60 9.27 -2.72
N TYR A 332 15.52 9.38 -1.75
CA TYR A 332 15.48 10.45 -0.76
C TYR A 332 15.67 11.82 -1.42
N ALA A 333 16.64 11.97 -2.32
CA ALA A 333 16.87 13.25 -3.00
C ALA A 333 15.63 13.73 -3.78
N GLU A 334 14.99 12.84 -4.54
CA GLU A 334 13.72 13.15 -5.23
C GLU A 334 12.61 13.50 -4.24
N ALA A 335 12.39 12.66 -3.22
CA ALA A 335 11.31 12.86 -2.26
C ALA A 335 11.49 14.15 -1.46
N ARG A 336 12.72 14.44 -1.03
CA ARG A 336 13.07 15.65 -0.29
C ARG A 336 12.81 16.91 -1.12
N ALA A 337 13.22 16.91 -2.39
CA ALA A 337 12.98 18.06 -3.28
C ALA A 337 11.49 18.34 -3.48
N LEU A 338 10.66 17.28 -3.60
CA LEU A 338 9.21 17.41 -3.67
C LEU A 338 8.62 17.94 -2.35
N VAL A 339 9.02 17.36 -1.21
CA VAL A 339 8.57 17.79 0.12
C VAL A 339 8.89 19.27 0.34
N ASP A 340 10.12 19.70 0.09
CA ASP A 340 10.55 21.09 0.25
C ASP A 340 9.79 22.03 -0.67
N ALA A 341 9.62 21.64 -1.94
CA ALA A 341 8.87 22.46 -2.87
C ALA A 341 7.43 22.67 -2.42
N VAL A 342 6.79 21.65 -1.83
CA VAL A 342 5.44 21.78 -1.29
C VAL A 342 5.43 22.65 -0.04
N LEU A 343 6.31 22.40 0.92
CA LEU A 343 6.36 23.17 2.18
C LEU A 343 6.69 24.66 1.97
N ASN A 344 7.35 25.01 0.87
CA ASN A 344 7.61 26.41 0.50
C ASN A 344 6.44 27.12 -0.20
N LEU A 345 5.30 26.46 -0.45
CA LEU A 345 4.14 27.06 -1.13
C LEU A 345 3.20 27.80 -0.17
N ASP A 346 3.11 27.34 1.07
CA ASP A 346 2.24 27.89 2.12
C ASP A 346 2.64 27.33 3.50
N ASP A 347 2.41 28.11 4.55
CA ASP A 347 2.60 27.66 5.94
C ASP A 347 1.52 26.64 6.34
N ASP A 348 0.29 26.81 5.82
CA ASP A 348 -0.78 25.83 5.94
C ASP A 348 -0.57 24.67 4.96
N LEU A 349 -0.35 23.47 5.50
CA LEU A 349 -0.02 22.30 4.67
C LEU A 349 -1.19 21.87 3.78
N GLY A 350 -2.43 22.10 4.19
CA GLY A 350 -3.59 21.87 3.35
C GLY A 350 -3.57 22.76 2.10
N GLN A 351 -3.35 24.06 2.28
CA GLN A 351 -3.18 25.03 1.19
C GLN A 351 -1.95 24.73 0.34
N ALA A 352 -0.83 24.33 0.95
CA ALA A 352 0.38 23.93 0.24
C ALA A 352 0.13 22.75 -0.71
N LEU A 353 -0.59 21.70 -0.24
CA LEU A 353 -0.98 20.56 -1.07
C LEU A 353 -1.87 20.99 -2.24
N LEU A 354 -2.86 21.84 -2.00
CA LEU A 354 -3.75 22.35 -3.06
C LEU A 354 -2.99 23.14 -4.12
N LYS A 355 -2.10 24.04 -3.69
CA LYS A 355 -1.22 24.80 -4.59
C LYS A 355 -0.28 23.87 -5.36
N ALA A 356 0.24 22.82 -4.72
CA ALA A 356 1.17 21.89 -5.33
C ALA A 356 0.54 21.14 -6.50
N PHE A 357 -0.67 20.60 -6.33
CA PHE A 357 -1.41 19.94 -7.41
C PHE A 357 -1.84 20.93 -8.49
N ALA A 358 -2.36 22.10 -8.13
CA ALA A 358 -2.75 23.14 -9.09
C ALA A 358 -1.58 23.63 -9.96
N ARG A 359 -0.36 23.69 -9.40
CA ARG A 359 0.87 24.08 -10.12
C ARG A 359 1.60 22.89 -10.77
N GLY A 360 1.19 21.65 -10.50
CA GLY A 360 1.85 20.44 -10.98
C GLY A 360 3.19 20.12 -10.30
N TYR A 361 3.43 20.64 -9.09
CA TYR A 361 4.59 20.26 -8.26
C TYR A 361 4.45 18.85 -7.71
N LEU A 362 3.22 18.39 -7.54
CA LEU A 362 2.86 16.98 -7.38
C LEU A 362 1.94 16.60 -8.55
N ASP A 363 2.30 15.52 -9.25
CA ASP A 363 1.52 15.01 -10.38
C ASP A 363 1.69 13.50 -10.50
N VAL A 364 0.62 12.77 -10.21
CA VAL A 364 0.60 11.31 -10.08
C VAL A 364 0.45 10.68 -11.48
N PRO A 365 1.41 9.87 -11.94
CA PRO A 365 1.36 9.31 -13.28
C PRO A 365 0.14 8.42 -13.46
N TYR A 366 -0.55 8.55 -14.59
CA TYR A 366 -1.77 7.80 -14.95
C TYR A 366 -2.99 8.05 -14.06
N CYS A 367 -2.95 9.02 -13.14
CA CYS A 367 -4.11 9.41 -12.37
C CYS A 367 -5.16 10.10 -13.25
N LEU A 368 -6.43 9.70 -13.10
CA LEU A 368 -7.56 10.24 -13.86
C LEU A 368 -8.35 11.31 -13.08
N HIS A 369 -7.91 11.65 -11.87
CA HIS A 369 -8.57 12.65 -11.05
C HIS A 369 -8.49 14.04 -11.73
N PRO A 370 -9.58 14.84 -11.79
CA PRO A 370 -9.57 16.13 -12.47
C PRO A 370 -8.53 17.12 -11.92
N ASP A 371 -8.26 17.09 -10.62
CA ASP A 371 -7.26 17.95 -9.97
C ASP A 371 -5.81 17.49 -10.15
N ASN A 372 -5.58 16.34 -10.81
CA ASN A 372 -4.24 15.88 -11.16
C ASN A 372 -3.87 16.36 -12.57
N ALA A 373 -2.76 17.10 -12.71
CA ALA A 373 -2.36 17.70 -13.98
C ALA A 373 -2.17 16.69 -15.13
N GLY A 374 -1.76 15.45 -14.81
CA GLY A 374 -1.67 14.35 -15.77
C GLY A 374 -0.55 14.51 -16.79
N ARG A 375 0.48 15.29 -16.47
CA ARG A 375 1.66 15.61 -17.30
C ARG A 375 2.87 14.76 -16.96
N THR A 376 2.79 13.88 -15.95
CA THR A 376 3.85 12.94 -15.60
C THR A 376 3.63 11.57 -16.22
N ARG A 377 4.73 10.90 -16.58
CA ARG A 377 4.75 9.53 -17.08
C ARG A 377 5.95 8.82 -16.48
N SER A 378 5.79 7.52 -16.20
CA SER A 378 6.86 6.67 -15.70
C SER A 378 7.06 5.47 -16.62
N HIS A 379 8.15 4.75 -16.41
CA HIS A 379 8.38 3.46 -17.03
C HIS A 379 9.24 2.58 -16.13
N ILE A 380 9.27 1.28 -16.45
CA ILE A 380 10.18 0.32 -15.85
C ILE A 380 11.41 0.24 -16.76
N ASP A 381 12.59 0.52 -16.22
CA ASP A 381 13.84 0.43 -16.97
C ASP A 381 14.33 -1.03 -17.12
N ARG A 382 15.48 -1.22 -17.76
CA ARG A 382 16.06 -2.56 -18.00
C ARG A 382 16.47 -3.30 -16.73
N SER A 383 16.76 -2.57 -15.65
CA SER A 383 17.08 -3.13 -14.34
C SER A 383 15.82 -3.44 -13.51
N GLY A 384 14.65 -3.11 -14.04
CA GLY A 384 13.36 -3.28 -13.37
C GLY A 384 13.02 -2.13 -12.42
N ARG A 385 13.77 -1.02 -12.41
CA ARG A 385 13.48 0.15 -11.56
C ARG A 385 12.40 1.01 -12.20
N LEU A 386 11.55 1.60 -11.38
CA LEU A 386 10.58 2.61 -11.82
C LEU A 386 11.24 3.98 -11.90
N THR A 387 11.23 4.57 -13.09
CA THR A 387 11.85 5.87 -13.37
C THR A 387 10.92 6.75 -14.20
N TRP A 388 11.25 8.03 -14.30
CA TRP A 388 10.44 9.02 -15.01
C TRP A 388 10.68 8.97 -16.51
N SER A 389 9.61 9.03 -17.30
CA SER A 389 9.66 9.37 -18.73
C SER A 389 9.38 10.86 -18.93
N GLU A 390 8.42 11.39 -18.18
CA GLU A 390 8.03 12.80 -18.18
C GLU A 390 7.76 13.21 -16.73
N ILE A 391 8.35 14.32 -16.28
CA ILE A 391 8.19 14.83 -14.91
C ILE A 391 7.19 15.99 -14.81
N GLY A 392 6.58 16.40 -15.92
CA GLY A 392 5.69 17.57 -15.94
C GLY A 392 6.37 18.82 -15.38
N ALA A 393 5.70 19.47 -14.42
CA ALA A 393 6.22 20.63 -13.69
C ALA A 393 6.82 20.27 -12.33
N MET A 394 6.99 18.98 -12.02
CA MET A 394 7.56 18.57 -10.74
C MET A 394 9.01 19.05 -10.62
N PRO A 395 9.40 19.67 -9.49
CA PRO A 395 10.69 20.34 -9.31
C PRO A 395 11.85 19.37 -9.01
N ILE A 396 11.92 18.26 -9.74
CA ILE A 396 12.90 17.17 -9.55
C ILE A 396 13.87 17.01 -10.72
N GLY A 397 13.81 17.88 -11.73
CA GLY A 397 14.64 17.75 -12.94
C GLY A 397 16.16 17.82 -12.71
N HIS A 398 16.61 18.25 -11.53
CA HIS A 398 18.01 18.32 -11.14
C HIS A 398 18.50 17.04 -10.41
N VAL A 399 17.58 16.17 -9.98
CA VAL A 399 17.85 14.91 -9.25
C VAL A 399 17.28 13.67 -9.94
N SER A 400 16.44 13.85 -10.96
CA SER A 400 15.81 12.77 -11.72
C SER A 400 16.31 12.70 -13.15
N GLU A 401 16.61 11.48 -13.60
CA GLU A 401 16.87 11.20 -15.01
C GLU A 401 15.57 10.95 -15.79
N LYS A 402 15.52 11.45 -17.02
CA LYS A 402 14.38 11.23 -17.94
C LYS A 402 14.68 10.08 -18.90
N GLY A 403 13.85 9.05 -18.86
CA GLY A 403 13.90 7.94 -19.81
C GLY A 403 12.92 8.07 -20.97
N ARG A 404 12.70 6.95 -21.66
CA ARG A 404 11.92 6.93 -22.91
C ARG A 404 10.42 6.98 -22.63
N ARG A 405 9.66 7.61 -23.54
CA ARG A 405 8.20 7.60 -23.52
C ARG A 405 7.67 6.19 -23.84
N LEU A 406 6.71 5.71 -23.04
CA LEU A 406 6.08 4.41 -23.28
C LEU A 406 5.10 4.45 -24.45
N THR A 407 5.10 3.38 -25.25
CA THR A 407 4.01 3.05 -26.18
C THR A 407 2.87 2.35 -25.42
N ALA A 408 1.70 2.20 -26.04
CA ALA A 408 0.59 1.44 -25.45
C ALA A 408 0.99 -0.02 -25.12
N ALA A 409 1.74 -0.67 -26.02
CA ALA A 409 2.30 -1.99 -25.76
C ALA A 409 3.29 -1.98 -24.58
N GLY A 410 4.17 -0.98 -24.51
CA GLY A 410 5.09 -0.79 -23.39
C GLY A 410 4.39 -0.59 -22.05
N LEU A 411 3.25 0.11 -22.03
CA LEU A 411 2.43 0.28 -20.83
C LEU A 411 1.85 -1.06 -20.35
N TYR A 412 1.29 -1.87 -21.26
CA TYR A 412 0.80 -3.21 -20.91
C TYR A 412 1.92 -4.13 -20.39
N ASP A 413 3.10 -4.06 -21.01
CA ASP A 413 4.27 -4.80 -20.56
C ASP A 413 4.72 -4.38 -19.15
N ALA A 414 4.69 -3.08 -18.86
CA ALA A 414 5.01 -2.55 -17.54
C ALA A 414 3.96 -2.95 -16.49
N LEU A 415 2.67 -2.90 -16.85
CA LEU A 415 1.57 -3.33 -15.98
C LEU A 415 1.66 -4.81 -15.60
N SER A 416 2.09 -5.66 -16.54
CA SER A 416 2.22 -7.11 -16.32
C SER A 416 3.61 -7.54 -15.84
N PHE A 417 4.54 -6.61 -15.58
CA PHE A 417 5.95 -6.92 -15.30
C PHE A 417 6.12 -7.85 -14.08
N VAL A 418 5.58 -7.47 -12.93
CA VAL A 418 5.69 -8.25 -11.70
C VAL A 418 4.94 -9.57 -11.80
N GLN A 419 3.68 -9.56 -12.27
CA GLN A 419 2.92 -10.78 -12.55
C GLN A 419 3.74 -11.79 -13.37
N ARG A 420 4.29 -11.37 -14.52
CA ARG A 420 5.10 -12.24 -15.39
C ARG A 420 6.39 -12.70 -14.71
N ARG A 421 7.07 -11.84 -13.95
CA ARG A 421 8.32 -12.19 -13.25
C ARG A 421 8.11 -13.36 -12.30
N HIS A 422 7.08 -13.29 -11.47
CA HIS A 422 6.80 -14.32 -10.45
C HIS A 422 6.06 -15.55 -11.00
N ASP A 423 5.29 -15.39 -12.09
CA ASP A 423 4.68 -16.54 -12.77
C ASP A 423 5.68 -17.31 -13.66
N ARG A 424 6.78 -16.69 -14.14
CA ARG A 424 7.80 -17.36 -14.97
C ARG A 424 8.88 -18.07 -14.18
N THR A 425 9.29 -17.55 -13.01
CA THR A 425 10.15 -18.27 -12.06
C THR A 425 9.51 -19.58 -11.57
N ALA A 426 8.24 -19.80 -11.91
CA ALA A 426 7.52 -21.04 -11.71
C ALA A 426 8.01 -22.21 -12.63
N PHE A 427 8.69 -21.96 -13.73
CA PHE A 427 9.21 -23.07 -14.55
C PHE A 427 10.72 -23.18 -14.31
N PRO A 428 11.25 -24.35 -13.87
CA PRO A 428 12.68 -24.60 -14.02
C PRO A 428 12.99 -24.46 -15.51
N THR A 429 13.94 -23.60 -15.85
CA THR A 429 14.43 -23.47 -17.21
C THR A 429 15.06 -24.80 -17.60
N VAL A 430 14.32 -25.64 -18.33
CA VAL A 430 14.93 -26.72 -19.10
C VAL A 430 15.83 -26.05 -20.13
N PRO A 431 17.12 -26.41 -20.25
CA PRO A 431 18.00 -25.83 -21.25
C PRO A 431 17.38 -26.06 -22.63
N ARG A 432 17.17 -25.00 -23.40
CA ARG A 432 16.75 -25.12 -24.79
C ARG A 432 17.90 -25.78 -25.56
N THR A 433 17.78 -27.09 -25.82
CA THR A 433 18.60 -27.76 -26.82
C THR A 433 18.41 -27.04 -28.15
N SER A 434 19.53 -26.59 -28.73
CA SER A 434 19.60 -25.95 -30.04
C SER A 434 18.95 -26.84 -31.10
N LEU A 435 17.99 -26.30 -31.85
CA LEU A 435 17.45 -26.95 -33.04
C LEU A 435 18.54 -27.02 -34.13
N PRO A 436 18.63 -28.10 -34.92
CA PRO A 436 19.63 -28.22 -35.97
C PRO A 436 19.38 -27.19 -37.08
N SER A 437 20.46 -26.57 -37.56
CA SER A 437 20.47 -25.65 -38.70
C SER A 437 19.85 -26.31 -39.94
N ALA A 438 18.88 -25.64 -40.56
CA ALA A 438 18.27 -26.07 -41.81
C ALA A 438 19.31 -26.17 -42.94
N ALA A 439 19.39 -27.35 -43.55
CA ALA A 439 20.20 -27.58 -44.74
C ALA A 439 19.56 -26.89 -45.97
N ARG A 440 20.44 -26.41 -46.86
CA ARG A 440 20.15 -25.71 -48.12
C ARG A 440 19.18 -26.45 -49.03
N ARG A 441 18.22 -25.72 -49.61
CA ARG A 441 17.40 -26.16 -50.76
C ARG A 441 18.25 -26.24 -52.05
N PRO A 442 18.04 -27.24 -52.92
CA PRO A 442 18.38 -27.13 -54.33
C PRO A 442 17.21 -26.56 -55.14
N SER A 443 17.58 -25.96 -56.26
CA SER A 443 16.77 -25.19 -57.22
C SER A 443 16.20 -26.04 -58.36
N VAL A 444 15.23 -25.44 -59.09
CA VAL A 444 14.77 -25.75 -60.48
C VAL A 444 13.64 -26.83 -60.54
N HIS A 445 12.52 -26.75 -61.28
CA HIS A 445 12.20 -26.24 -62.63
C HIS A 445 10.71 -25.81 -62.78
N ARG A 446 10.39 -25.06 -63.85
CA ARG A 446 9.07 -24.58 -64.29
C ARG A 446 8.23 -25.67 -64.97
N GLN A 447 6.89 -25.57 -64.91
CA GLN A 447 5.98 -25.70 -66.08
C GLN A 447 4.50 -25.33 -65.74
N HIS A 448 3.85 -24.65 -66.70
CA HIS A 448 2.42 -24.56 -67.14
C HIS A 448 1.29 -25.16 -66.25
N THR A 449 0.03 -24.70 -66.17
CA THR A 449 -0.88 -23.81 -66.95
C THR A 449 -2.21 -23.67 -66.16
N GLN A 450 -3.00 -22.62 -66.48
CA GLN A 450 -4.47 -22.51 -66.42
C GLN A 450 -5.18 -22.52 -65.04
N GLU A 451 -5.82 -21.41 -64.64
CA GLU A 451 -7.23 -21.02 -64.91
C GLU A 451 -8.27 -21.90 -64.20
N VAL A 452 -9.05 -21.27 -63.31
CA VAL A 452 -10.53 -21.14 -63.33
C VAL A 452 -11.02 -20.95 -61.88
N ALA A 453 -11.59 -19.77 -61.63
CA ALA A 453 -12.49 -19.48 -60.50
C ALA A 453 -13.94 -19.84 -60.91
N PRO A 454 -14.85 -20.02 -59.95
CA PRO A 454 -15.55 -18.85 -59.40
C PRO A 454 -15.27 -18.58 -57.93
#